data_AF-A0A0Q8VTU3-F1
#
_entry.id   AF-A0A0Q8VTU3-F1
#
_cell.length_a   1.000
_cell.length_b   1.000
_cell.length_c   1.000
_cell.angle_alpha   90.00
_cell.angle_beta   90.00
_cell.angle_gamma   90.00
#
_symmetry.space_group_name_H-M   'P 1'
#
loop_
_entity.id
_entity.type
_entity.pdbx_description
1 polymer ?
#
loop_
_entity_poly.entity_id
_entity_poly.type
_entity_poly.pdbx_seq_one_letter_code
_entity_poly.pdbx_strand_id
1 'polypeptide(L)'
;MPETLDRPPGAALSTLPGASILRRTRSLLVCALGTGFVYSMLSVASKGGCPGGATGDGGFLDADGQATDVAPNCITVTLQPSTIVYLAIAVIVLVAISRVLRTAASEAAALRTLDRAAIMLVAVTATWLVITQVSFWLIPLDQWDGGEFFPIPFTFGTIDVDISPMQQG
;
A
#
# COMPACT_ATOMS: atom_id res chain seq x y z
N MET A 1 -45.49 22.29 -18.37
CA MET A 1 -44.48 23.18 -17.77
C MET A 1 -43.85 22.42 -16.62
N PRO A 2 -42.55 22.08 -16.69
CA PRO A 2 -41.91 21.24 -15.70
C PRO A 2 -41.62 22.03 -14.43
N GLU A 3 -42.03 21.49 -13.28
CA GLU A 3 -41.58 21.93 -11.97
C GLU A 3 -40.06 21.80 -11.90
N THR A 4 -39.39 22.94 -11.91
CA THR A 4 -37.98 23.02 -11.59
C THR A 4 -37.88 22.93 -10.07
N LEU A 5 -37.47 21.76 -9.57
CA LEU A 5 -37.08 21.59 -8.17
C LEU A 5 -35.92 22.55 -7.91
N ASP A 6 -36.24 23.69 -7.31
CA ASP A 6 -35.29 24.71 -6.89
C ASP A 6 -34.45 24.09 -5.76
N ARG A 7 -33.26 23.60 -6.13
CA ARG A 7 -32.32 23.00 -5.20
C ARG A 7 -31.88 24.13 -4.27
N PRO A 8 -32.16 24.07 -2.96
CA PRO A 8 -31.84 25.18 -2.08
C PRO A 8 -30.34 25.47 -2.18
N PRO A 9 -29.94 26.74 -2.33
CA PRO A 9 -28.55 27.12 -2.42
C PRO A 9 -27.84 26.58 -1.17
N GLY A 10 -26.68 25.95 -1.36
CA GLY A 10 -25.92 25.29 -0.27
C GLY A 10 -25.61 26.17 0.95
N ALA A 11 -25.93 27.46 0.89
CA ALA A 11 -25.96 28.40 2.01
C ALA A 11 -26.99 28.03 3.11
N ALA A 12 -28.14 27.42 2.76
CA ALA A 12 -29.16 27.06 3.76
C ALA A 12 -28.76 25.89 4.67
N LEU A 13 -27.76 25.09 4.28
CA LEU A 13 -27.15 24.05 5.13
C LEU A 13 -26.08 24.61 6.08
N SER A 14 -25.83 25.92 6.06
CA SER A 14 -24.76 26.62 6.77
C SER A 14 -25.22 27.28 8.08
N THR A 15 -26.22 26.71 8.76
CA THR A 15 -26.81 27.29 9.99
C THR A 15 -26.37 26.61 11.29
N LEU A 16 -25.66 25.47 11.23
CA LEU A 16 -25.05 24.87 12.42
C LEU A 16 -23.66 25.48 12.69
N PRO A 17 -23.40 26.02 13.90
CA PRO A 17 -22.05 26.35 14.35
C PRO A 17 -21.12 25.14 14.13
N GLY A 18 -20.05 25.31 13.36
CA GLY A 18 -19.08 24.25 13.07
C GLY A 18 -19.35 23.39 11.82
N ALA A 19 -20.33 23.74 10.98
CA ALA A 19 -20.59 23.02 9.72
C ALA A 19 -19.35 22.97 8.78
N SER A 20 -18.54 24.02 8.76
CA SER A 20 -17.26 24.08 8.04
C SER A 20 -16.25 23.05 8.55
N ILE A 21 -16.14 22.90 9.88
CA ILE A 21 -15.25 21.93 10.54
C ILE A 21 -15.72 20.50 10.24
N LEU A 22 -17.02 20.21 10.38
CA LEU A 22 -17.59 18.90 10.05
C LEU A 22 -17.37 18.52 8.58
N ARG A 23 -17.57 19.46 7.65
CA ARG A 23 -17.30 19.23 6.23
C ARG A 23 -15.83 18.93 5.98
N ARG A 24 -14.91 19.61 6.68
CA ARG A 24 -13.47 19.40 6.52
C ARG A 24 -12.99 18.10 7.17
N THR A 25 -13.52 17.72 8.32
CA THR A 25 -13.28 16.41 8.93
C THR A 25 -13.76 15.28 8.03
N ARG A 26 -14.95 15.42 7.41
CA ARG A 26 -15.43 14.45 6.41
C ARG A 26 -14.49 14.38 5.21
N SER A 27 -14.01 15.51 4.72
CA SER A 27 -13.02 15.55 3.63
C SER A 27 -11.72 14.83 4.03
N LEU A 28 -11.26 14.96 5.27
CA LEU A 28 -10.07 14.28 5.78
C LEU A 28 -10.30 12.78 5.88
N LEU A 29 -11.47 12.33 6.36
CA LEU A 29 -11.84 10.92 6.39
C LEU A 29 -11.91 10.31 4.98
N VAL A 30 -12.51 11.02 4.02
CA VAL A 30 -12.56 10.58 2.62
C VAL A 30 -11.14 10.52 2.03
N CYS A 31 -10.27 11.49 2.35
CA CYS A 31 -8.87 11.47 1.94
C CYS A 31 -8.11 10.29 2.56
N ALA A 32 -8.34 9.97 3.85
CA ALA A 32 -7.74 8.82 4.51
C ALA A 32 -8.21 7.49 3.88
N LEU A 33 -9.50 7.36 3.59
CA LEU A 33 -10.05 6.18 2.91
C LEU A 33 -9.49 6.04 1.49
N GLY A 34 -9.46 7.12 0.72
CA GLY A 34 -8.89 7.13 -0.62
C GLY A 34 -7.40 6.79 -0.61
N THR A 35 -6.64 7.34 0.33
CA THR A 35 -5.22 7.04 0.50
C THR A 35 -4.99 5.59 0.90
N GLY A 36 -5.80 5.06 1.82
CA GLY A 36 -5.76 3.66 2.20
C GLY A 36 -6.02 2.74 1.02
N PHE A 37 -7.04 3.04 0.20
CA PHE A 37 -7.38 2.27 -1.00
C PHE A 37 -6.26 2.31 -2.05
N VAL A 38 -5.70 3.49 -2.33
CA VAL A 38 -4.58 3.66 -3.26
C VAL A 38 -3.34 2.91 -2.76
N TYR A 39 -3.06 2.99 -1.46
CA TYR A 39 -2.00 2.23 -0.82
C TYR A 39 -2.22 0.71 -0.99
N SER A 40 -3.44 0.20 -0.74
CA SER A 40 -3.76 -1.22 -0.94
C SER A 40 -3.48 -1.68 -2.36
N MET A 41 -3.87 -0.90 -3.37
CA MET A 41 -3.66 -1.25 -4.78
C MET A 41 -2.17 -1.22 -5.18
N LEU A 42 -1.44 -0.21 -4.71
CA LEU A 42 -0.04 0.00 -5.12
C LEU A 42 0.98 -0.79 -4.29
N SER A 43 0.58 -1.36 -3.16
CA SER A 43 1.47 -2.15 -2.28
C SER A 43 1.51 -3.63 -2.63
N VAL A 44 0.76 -4.08 -3.63
CA VAL A 44 0.81 -5.45 -4.12
C VAL A 44 1.81 -5.51 -5.26
N ALA A 45 2.81 -6.36 -5.14
CA ALA A 45 3.78 -6.65 -6.18
C ALA A 45 4.15 -8.13 -6.12
N SER A 46 4.46 -8.75 -7.25
CA SER A 46 4.95 -10.12 -7.29
C SER A 46 6.15 -10.22 -8.24
N LYS A 47 7.12 -11.04 -7.87
CA LYS A 47 8.30 -11.35 -8.66
C LYS A 47 8.68 -12.80 -8.40
N GLY A 48 8.97 -13.56 -9.45
CA GLY A 48 9.36 -14.96 -9.32
C GLY A 48 10.36 -15.36 -10.38
N GLY A 49 11.00 -16.51 -10.16
CA GLY A 49 11.98 -17.08 -11.07
C GLY A 49 12.24 -18.56 -10.75
N CYS A 50 12.71 -19.29 -11.75
CA CYS A 50 13.22 -20.64 -11.59
C CYS A 50 14.72 -20.60 -11.94
N PRO A 51 15.61 -21.10 -11.07
CA PRO A 51 17.04 -21.14 -11.36
C PRO A 51 17.37 -22.16 -12.45
N GLY A 52 16.52 -23.17 -12.63
CA GLY A 52 16.62 -24.18 -13.68
C GLY A 52 15.70 -23.94 -14.89
N GLY A 53 15.73 -24.87 -15.84
CA GLY A 53 14.96 -24.79 -17.09
C GLY A 53 14.41 -26.14 -17.55
N ALA A 54 13.67 -26.16 -18.65
CA ALA A 54 13.24 -27.38 -19.33
C ALA A 54 14.17 -27.67 -20.51
N THR A 55 14.55 -28.93 -20.72
CA THR A 55 15.18 -29.35 -21.97
C THR A 55 14.11 -29.56 -23.04
N GLY A 56 14.48 -29.41 -24.32
CA GLY A 56 13.59 -29.68 -25.45
C GLY A 56 13.11 -31.14 -25.56
N ASP A 57 13.75 -32.04 -24.83
CA ASP A 57 13.47 -33.48 -24.78
C ASP A 57 12.58 -33.88 -23.58
N GLY A 58 12.07 -32.92 -22.80
CA GLY A 58 11.17 -33.16 -21.66
C GLY A 58 11.87 -33.46 -20.33
N GLY A 59 13.19 -33.26 -20.25
CA GLY A 59 13.97 -33.31 -19.01
C GLY A 59 14.08 -31.94 -18.33
N PHE A 60 14.72 -31.90 -17.16
CA PHE A 60 14.97 -30.66 -16.43
C PHE A 60 16.44 -30.25 -16.49
N LEU A 61 16.69 -28.97 -16.35
CA LEU A 61 18.01 -28.38 -16.14
C LEU A 61 18.08 -27.83 -14.72
N ASP A 62 19.18 -28.09 -14.01
CA ASP A 62 19.45 -27.47 -12.73
C ASP A 62 19.96 -26.02 -12.89
N ALA A 63 20.27 -25.36 -11.76
CA ALA A 63 20.76 -23.99 -11.73
C ALA A 63 22.08 -23.78 -12.49
N ASP A 64 22.88 -24.83 -12.64
CA ASP A 64 24.17 -24.84 -13.34
C ASP A 64 24.03 -25.24 -14.81
N GLY A 65 22.78 -25.40 -15.30
CA GLY A 65 22.47 -25.81 -16.66
C GLY A 65 22.81 -27.26 -16.98
N GLN A 66 22.98 -28.12 -15.97
CA GLN A 66 23.18 -29.55 -16.13
C GLN A 66 21.84 -30.28 -16.19
N ALA A 67 21.77 -31.35 -16.97
CA ALA A 67 20.58 -32.18 -17.07
C ALA A 67 20.34 -32.92 -15.75
N THR A 68 19.12 -32.84 -15.24
CA THR A 68 18.69 -33.50 -14.00
C THR A 68 17.32 -34.12 -14.19
N ASP A 69 17.09 -35.26 -13.52
CA ASP A 69 15.78 -35.92 -13.46
C ASP A 69 14.88 -35.31 -12.38
N VAL A 70 15.42 -34.42 -11.55
CA VAL A 70 14.70 -33.76 -10.46
C VAL A 70 14.20 -32.39 -10.92
N ALA A 71 12.88 -32.15 -10.80
CA ALA A 71 12.29 -30.85 -11.13
C ALA A 71 12.88 -29.74 -10.24
N PRO A 72 13.47 -28.68 -10.80
CA PRO A 72 13.97 -27.56 -10.02
C PRO A 72 12.81 -26.83 -9.33
N ASN A 73 13.07 -26.32 -8.13
CA ASN A 73 12.10 -25.50 -7.41
C ASN A 73 12.04 -24.09 -8.04
N CYS A 74 10.85 -23.55 -8.19
CA CYS A 74 10.60 -22.17 -8.58
C CYS A 74 10.21 -21.36 -7.35
N ILE A 75 10.71 -20.13 -7.25
CA ILE A 75 10.35 -19.19 -6.19
C ILE A 75 9.41 -18.13 -6.72
N THR A 76 8.33 -17.88 -5.99
CA THR A 76 7.47 -16.71 -6.19
C THR A 76 7.45 -15.91 -4.91
N VAL A 77 7.91 -14.67 -5.00
CA VAL A 77 7.90 -13.71 -3.91
C VAL A 77 6.76 -12.73 -4.15
N THR A 78 5.83 -12.63 -3.21
CA THR A 78 4.72 -11.68 -3.27
C THR A 78 4.80 -10.69 -2.12
N LEU A 79 4.70 -9.41 -2.46
CA LEU A 79 4.58 -8.32 -1.52
C LEU A 79 3.11 -8.13 -1.16
N GLN A 80 2.81 -8.25 0.12
CA GLN A 80 1.50 -8.01 0.69
C GLN A 80 1.45 -6.68 1.45
N PRO A 81 0.28 -6.01 1.46
CA PRO A 81 0.12 -4.75 2.16
C PRO A 81 0.30 -4.92 3.67
N SER A 82 1.25 -4.18 4.24
CA SER A 82 1.54 -4.22 5.69
C SER A 82 0.40 -3.64 6.52
N THR A 83 -0.06 -4.40 7.53
CA THR A 83 -1.09 -3.99 8.50
C THR A 83 -0.66 -2.76 9.32
N ILE A 84 0.65 -2.58 9.52
CA ILE A 84 1.23 -1.45 10.27
C ILE A 84 0.89 -0.11 9.60
N VAL A 85 0.82 -0.06 8.27
CA VAL A 85 0.53 1.19 7.56
C VAL A 85 -0.92 1.62 7.77
N TYR A 86 -1.87 0.68 7.79
CA TYR A 86 -3.26 1.00 8.13
C TYR A 86 -3.39 1.51 9.56
N LEU A 87 -2.63 0.95 10.51
CA LEU A 87 -2.57 1.46 11.88
C LEU A 87 -1.98 2.89 11.92
N ALA A 88 -0.93 3.17 11.17
CA ALA A 88 -0.33 4.50 11.07
C ALA A 88 -1.33 5.53 10.51
N ILE A 89 -2.08 5.17 9.46
CA ILE A 89 -3.15 6.01 8.90
C ILE A 89 -4.21 6.31 9.98
N ALA A 90 -4.67 5.29 10.71
CA ALA A 90 -5.66 5.46 11.76
C ALA A 90 -5.15 6.38 12.89
N VAL A 91 -3.91 6.19 13.34
CA VAL A 91 -3.30 7.04 14.37
C VAL A 91 -3.17 8.49 13.90
N ILE A 92 -2.74 8.74 12.66
CA ILE A 92 -2.65 10.11 12.10
C ILE A 92 -4.02 10.79 12.10
N VAL A 93 -5.06 10.07 11.67
CA VAL A 93 -6.44 10.59 11.66
C VAL A 93 -6.92 10.89 13.07
N LEU A 94 -6.72 9.98 14.03
CA LEU A 94 -7.12 10.17 15.43
C LEU A 94 -6.38 11.35 16.06
N VAL A 95 -5.07 11.46 15.87
CA VAL A 95 -4.26 12.57 16.36
C VAL A 95 -4.71 13.90 15.75
N ALA A 96 -5.03 13.92 14.45
CA ALA A 96 -5.54 15.11 13.78
C ALA A 96 -6.89 15.56 14.38
N ILE A 97 -7.83 14.63 14.56
CA ILE A 97 -9.13 14.91 15.17
C ILE A 97 -8.97 15.38 16.63
N SER A 98 -8.18 14.68 17.43
CA SER A 98 -7.90 15.06 18.82
C SER A 98 -7.22 16.42 18.94
N ARG A 99 -6.30 16.76 18.04
CA ARG A 99 -5.71 18.11 17.98
C ARG A 99 -6.74 19.17 17.64
N VAL A 100 -7.60 18.94 16.66
CA VAL A 100 -8.62 19.93 16.31
C VAL A 100 -9.58 20.17 17.48
N LEU A 101 -10.00 19.11 18.18
CA LEU A 101 -10.86 19.20 19.34
C LEU A 101 -10.20 19.90 20.55
N ARG A 102 -8.88 19.71 20.77
CA ARG A 102 -8.16 20.31 21.91
C ARG A 102 -7.64 21.72 21.68
N THR A 103 -7.34 22.10 20.43
CA THR A 103 -6.51 23.30 20.15
C THR A 103 -7.21 24.40 19.35
N ALA A 104 -8.48 24.22 18.98
CA ALA A 104 -9.23 25.21 18.20
C ALA A 104 -9.66 26.40 19.07
N ALA A 105 -8.77 27.37 19.27
CA ALA A 105 -9.13 28.69 19.77
C ALA A 105 -9.77 29.59 18.69
N SER A 106 -9.66 29.22 17.41
CA SER A 106 -10.30 29.91 16.28
C SER A 106 -10.51 28.99 15.07
N GLU A 107 -11.53 29.27 14.25
CA GLU A 107 -11.92 28.48 13.07
C GLU A 107 -10.82 28.42 11.99
N ALA A 108 -10.13 29.55 11.74
CA ALA A 108 -9.04 29.60 10.78
C ALA A 108 -7.83 28.73 11.19
N ALA A 109 -7.53 28.63 12.49
CA ALA A 109 -6.47 27.76 12.99
C ALA A 109 -6.84 26.27 12.86
N ALA A 110 -8.11 25.93 13.07
CA ALA A 110 -8.61 24.57 12.89
C ALA A 110 -8.49 24.11 11.42
N LEU A 111 -8.87 24.95 10.46
CA LEU A 111 -8.79 24.63 9.03
C LEU A 111 -7.34 24.42 8.56
N ARG A 112 -6.38 25.26 8.99
CA ARG A 112 -4.96 25.08 8.66
C ARG A 112 -4.37 23.79 9.23
N THR A 113 -4.82 23.40 10.43
CA THR A 113 -4.37 22.16 11.08
C THR A 113 -4.90 20.95 10.33
N LEU A 114 -6.16 20.99 9.88
CA LEU A 114 -6.76 19.93 9.07
C LEU A 114 -6.07 19.77 7.70
N ASP A 115 -5.72 20.88 7.03
CA ASP A 115 -4.97 20.81 5.76
C ASP A 115 -3.57 20.22 5.94
N ARG A 116 -2.83 20.67 6.94
CA ARG A 116 -1.51 20.11 7.24
C ARG A 116 -1.59 18.63 7.59
N ALA A 117 -2.63 18.21 8.33
CA ALA A 117 -2.85 16.81 8.65
C ALA A 117 -3.11 15.96 7.39
N ALA A 118 -3.91 16.46 6.43
CA ALA A 118 -4.14 15.78 5.16
C ALA A 118 -2.85 15.64 4.34
N ILE A 119 -2.06 16.72 4.25
CA ILE A 119 -0.76 16.69 3.55
C ILE A 119 0.21 15.70 4.22
N MET A 120 0.30 15.73 5.56
CA MET A 120 1.15 14.80 6.31
C MET A 120 0.72 13.34 6.12
N LEU A 121 -0.59 13.07 6.13
CA LEU A 121 -1.12 11.74 5.89
C LEU A 121 -0.66 11.21 4.53
N VAL A 122 -0.89 11.98 3.46
CA VAL A 122 -0.51 11.59 2.10
C VAL A 122 1.00 11.45 1.96
N ALA A 123 1.78 12.41 2.46
CA ALA A 123 3.24 12.39 2.37
C ALA A 123 3.86 11.19 3.08
N VAL A 124 3.39 10.85 4.28
CA VAL A 124 3.89 9.70 5.04
C VAL A 124 3.55 8.39 4.32
N THR A 125 2.30 8.23 3.87
CA THR A 125 1.90 7.00 3.15
C THR A 125 2.63 6.84 1.82
N ALA A 126 2.82 7.92 1.06
CA ALA A 126 3.54 7.88 -0.21
C ALA A 126 5.02 7.55 -0.01
N THR A 127 5.66 8.16 0.99
CA THR A 127 7.07 7.89 1.32
C THR A 127 7.25 6.43 1.72
N TRP A 128 6.37 5.90 2.59
CA TRP A 128 6.43 4.50 3.00
C TRP A 128 6.25 3.53 1.83
N LEU A 129 5.30 3.83 0.94
CA LEU A 129 5.04 3.02 -0.24
C LEU A 129 6.25 2.98 -1.18
N VAL A 130 6.87 4.13 -1.43
CA VAL A 130 8.08 4.22 -2.28
C VAL A 130 9.22 3.41 -1.66
N ILE A 131 9.47 3.55 -0.36
CA ILE A 131 10.53 2.79 0.33
C ILE A 131 10.27 1.29 0.22
N THR A 132 9.04 0.85 0.47
CA THR A 132 8.67 -0.58 0.44
C THR A 132 8.82 -1.14 -0.98
N GLN A 133 8.38 -0.40 -2.00
CA GLN A 133 8.51 -0.84 -3.39
C GLN A 133 9.97 -0.88 -3.82
N VAL A 134 10.75 0.16 -3.57
CA VAL A 134 12.18 0.17 -3.90
C VAL A 134 12.91 -0.96 -3.19
N SER A 135 12.61 -1.24 -1.92
CA SER A 135 13.19 -2.38 -1.20
C SER A 135 12.85 -3.72 -1.84
N PHE A 136 11.62 -3.89 -2.35
CA PHE A 136 11.17 -5.11 -3.00
C PHE A 136 11.87 -5.32 -4.35
N TRP A 137 12.02 -4.26 -5.14
CA TRP A 137 12.71 -4.30 -6.43
C TRP A 137 14.21 -4.60 -6.31
N LEU A 138 14.82 -4.20 -5.19
CA LEU A 138 16.22 -4.46 -4.88
C LEU A 138 16.50 -5.91 -4.46
N ILE A 139 15.48 -6.79 -4.35
CA ILE A 139 15.68 -8.21 -4.00
C ILE A 139 16.26 -8.96 -5.23
N PRO A 140 17.54 -9.40 -5.18
CA PRO A 140 18.18 -10.10 -6.31
C PRO A 140 17.75 -11.58 -6.39
N LEU A 141 16.71 -11.91 -7.15
CA LEU A 141 16.24 -13.29 -7.29
C LEU A 141 17.19 -14.21 -8.08
N ASP A 142 18.17 -13.64 -8.77
CA ASP A 142 19.16 -14.32 -9.62
C ASP A 142 20.22 -15.10 -8.82
N GLN A 143 20.44 -14.73 -7.57
CA GLN A 143 21.37 -15.43 -6.66
C GLN A 143 20.69 -16.51 -5.82
N TRP A 144 19.42 -16.84 -6.10
CA TRP A 144 18.70 -17.90 -5.38
C TRP A 144 19.05 -19.27 -5.98
N ASP A 145 19.67 -20.13 -5.17
CA ASP A 145 20.21 -21.44 -5.55
C ASP A 145 19.25 -22.61 -5.23
N GLY A 146 17.99 -22.31 -4.92
CA GLY A 146 16.98 -23.31 -4.54
C GLY A 146 16.94 -23.64 -3.04
N GLY A 147 17.75 -22.97 -2.21
CA GLY A 147 17.72 -23.09 -0.74
C GLY A 147 16.73 -22.16 -0.03
N GLU A 148 16.60 -22.30 1.30
CA GLU A 148 15.67 -21.48 2.12
C GLU A 148 16.20 -20.09 2.49
N PHE A 149 17.51 -19.83 2.34
CA PHE A 149 18.15 -18.65 2.96
C PHE A 149 18.50 -17.57 1.95
N PHE A 150 17.72 -16.49 1.94
CA PHE A 150 18.02 -15.28 1.18
C PHE A 150 18.48 -14.15 2.11
N PRO A 151 19.59 -13.45 1.83
CA PRO A 151 19.97 -12.26 2.58
C PRO A 151 19.04 -11.10 2.19
N ILE A 152 17.89 -11.01 2.86
CA ILE A 152 16.99 -9.88 2.75
C ILE A 152 17.56 -8.77 3.65
N PRO A 153 18.12 -7.67 3.11
CA PRO A 153 18.77 -6.66 3.95
C PRO A 153 17.76 -5.97 4.89
N PHE A 154 16.53 -5.73 4.41
CA PHE A 154 15.38 -5.26 5.20
C PHE A 154 14.14 -5.23 4.30
N THR A 155 12.97 -5.62 4.82
CA THR A 155 11.68 -5.46 4.13
C THR A 155 10.70 -4.74 5.03
N PHE A 156 10.19 -3.61 4.54
CA PHE A 156 9.20 -2.79 5.25
C PHE A 156 7.76 -3.23 4.98
N GLY A 157 7.58 -4.29 4.20
CA GLY A 157 6.31 -4.93 3.88
C GLY A 157 6.26 -6.39 4.34
N THR A 158 5.06 -6.98 4.28
CA THR A 158 4.89 -8.42 4.50
C THR A 158 5.25 -9.13 3.20
N ILE A 159 6.15 -10.10 3.27
CA ILE A 159 6.51 -10.92 2.11
C ILE A 159 6.01 -12.33 2.33
N ASP A 160 5.33 -12.85 1.31
CA ASP A 160 4.94 -14.24 1.23
C ASP A 160 5.77 -14.91 0.14
N VAL A 161 6.39 -16.04 0.48
CA VAL A 161 7.32 -16.79 -0.37
C VAL A 161 6.71 -18.16 -0.63
N ASP A 162 6.37 -18.40 -1.89
CA ASP A 162 5.88 -19.69 -2.35
C ASP A 162 6.97 -20.41 -3.14
N ILE A 163 7.25 -21.66 -2.77
CA ILE A 163 8.23 -22.51 -3.43
C ILE A 163 7.47 -23.69 -4.02
N SER A 164 7.41 -23.77 -5.34
CA SER A 164 6.71 -24.83 -6.06
C SER A 164 7.63 -25.53 -7.05
N PRO A 165 7.50 -26.87 -7.22
CA PRO A 165 8.29 -27.59 -8.20
C PRO A 165 7.89 -27.15 -9.62
N MET A 166 8.86 -27.03 -10.51
CA MET A 166 8.61 -26.70 -11.91
C MET A 166 7.68 -27.74 -12.54
N GLN A 167 6.51 -27.31 -13.01
CA GLN A 167 5.59 -28.18 -13.74
C GLN A 167 6.05 -28.32 -15.19
N GLN A 168 6.10 -29.54 -15.72
CA GLN A 168 6.31 -29.79 -17.14
C GLN A 168 5.09 -29.28 -17.92
N GLY A 169 5.29 -28.26 -18.75
CA GLY A 169 4.29 -27.75 -19.69
C GLY A 169 4.31 -28.49 -21.02
#